data_AF-A0A1I6QPS4-F1
#
_entry.id   AF-A0A1I6QPS4-F1
#
_cell.length_a   1.000
_cell.length_b   1.000
_cell.length_c   1.000
_cell.angle_alpha   90.00
_cell.angle_beta   90.00
_cell.angle_gamma   90.00
#
_symmetry.space_group_name_H-M   'P 1'
#
loop_
_entity.id
_entity.type
_entity.pdbx_description
1 polymer ?
#
loop_
_entity_poly.entity_id
_entity_poly.type
_entity_poly.pdbx_seq_one_letter_code
_entity_poly.pdbx_strand_id
1 'polypeptide(L)'
;MKNRWKRTLIVSCCTVVVFAVIGAVSYQQWIKPYDLPKLDSGLSIQDYKLDFKLEKETPPVNSELTNRELLDLIKQSPDNLVYSTELRLRMSRESQPEQFIDLMNQVELTPDIVLQQALAYVDTLQDLDLGTAALGQKSAQSIHLLDELLSEDPYNVPAHYARGLNNLYWPQGLQRADKAVQDFAFCIAVEQMDPSIDFAFWPDIYTAFGDALVKAGDVSEGMTAWKQGFEKYPDDQALSERAEADETEAYEIVKRDRGIDGFQRPDPAISDISKLWKR
;
A
#
# COMPACT_ATOMS: atom_id res chain seq x y z
N MET A 1 -45.46 34.07 -15.14
CA MET A 1 -44.66 33.66 -13.95
C MET A 1 -44.75 32.17 -13.60
N LYS A 2 -45.92 31.50 -13.62
CA LYS A 2 -46.07 30.07 -13.23
C LYS A 2 -45.17 29.06 -13.98
N ASN A 3 -44.88 29.26 -15.27
CA ASN A 3 -44.06 28.31 -16.04
C ASN A 3 -42.55 28.40 -15.76
N ARG A 4 -42.06 29.52 -15.20
CA ARG A 4 -40.64 29.67 -14.85
C ARG A 4 -40.28 28.80 -13.64
N TRP A 5 -41.13 28.78 -12.63
CA TRP A 5 -40.95 28.00 -11.39
C TRP A 5 -40.96 26.48 -11.62
N LYS A 6 -41.84 25.98 -12.50
CA LYS A 6 -41.85 24.56 -12.86
C LYS A 6 -40.55 24.13 -13.56
N ARG A 7 -39.99 24.98 -14.42
CA ARG A 7 -38.72 24.69 -15.10
C ARG A 7 -37.53 24.68 -14.15
N THR A 8 -37.42 25.65 -13.23
CA THR A 8 -36.35 25.64 -12.21
C THR A 8 -36.47 24.46 -11.26
N LEU A 9 -37.68 24.07 -10.86
CA LEU A 9 -37.90 22.90 -10.00
C LEU A 9 -37.49 21.60 -10.70
N ILE A 10 -37.87 21.41 -11.97
CA ILE A 10 -37.51 20.22 -12.76
C ILE A 10 -35.99 20.15 -12.95
N VAL A 11 -35.33 21.25 -13.32
CA VAL A 11 -33.87 21.29 -13.49
C VAL A 11 -33.18 20.97 -12.16
N SER A 12 -33.63 21.54 -11.04
CA SER A 12 -33.07 21.24 -9.71
C SER A 12 -33.25 19.78 -9.32
N CYS A 13 -34.40 19.17 -9.58
CA CYS A 13 -34.63 17.75 -9.32
C CYS A 13 -33.74 16.85 -10.20
N CYS A 14 -33.61 17.17 -11.49
CA CYS A 14 -32.72 16.42 -12.39
C CYS A 14 -31.26 16.49 -11.92
N THR A 15 -30.78 17.66 -11.49
CA THR A 15 -29.42 17.83 -10.98
C THR A 15 -29.17 16.99 -9.72
N VAL A 16 -30.11 16.97 -8.76
CA VAL A 16 -29.98 16.15 -7.54
C VAL A 16 -29.95 14.65 -7.88
N VAL A 17 -30.81 14.19 -8.79
CA VAL A 17 -30.81 12.78 -9.23
C VAL A 17 -29.50 12.40 -9.90
N VAL A 18 -28.94 13.27 -10.76
CA VAL A 18 -27.64 13.01 -11.40
C VAL A 18 -26.53 12.87 -10.36
N PHE A 19 -26.45 13.76 -9.36
CA PHE A 19 -25.45 13.65 -8.30
C PHE A 19 -25.64 12.40 -7.43
N ALA A 20 -26.89 12.02 -7.13
CA ALA A 20 -27.17 10.80 -6.38
C ALA A 20 -26.74 9.54 -7.16
N VAL A 21 -27.00 9.49 -8.47
CA VAL A 21 -26.57 8.38 -9.33
C VAL A 21 -25.05 8.31 -9.42
N ILE A 22 -24.36 9.44 -9.64
CA ILE A 22 -22.89 9.48 -9.67
C ILE A 22 -22.32 8.99 -8.33
N GLY A 23 -22.85 9.50 -7.21
CA GLY A 23 -22.44 9.08 -5.88
C GLY A 23 -22.64 7.58 -5.64
N ALA A 24 -23.77 7.02 -6.06
CA ALA A 24 -24.05 5.59 -5.94
C ALA A 24 -23.10 4.73 -6.79
N VAL A 25 -22.81 5.13 -8.03
CA VAL A 25 -21.86 4.44 -8.91
C VAL A 25 -20.45 4.51 -8.35
N SER A 26 -20.00 5.69 -7.92
CA SER A 26 -18.69 5.87 -7.28
C SER A 26 -18.57 5.03 -6.01
N TYR A 27 -19.61 4.99 -5.17
CA TYR A 27 -19.62 4.15 -3.97
C TYR A 27 -19.60 2.66 -4.31
N GLN A 28 -20.36 2.22 -5.31
CA GLN A 28 -20.36 0.83 -5.73
C GLN A 28 -18.99 0.39 -6.27
N GLN A 29 -18.31 1.25 -7.04
CA GLN A 29 -16.95 1.01 -7.49
C GLN A 29 -15.95 1.02 -6.33
N TRP A 30 -16.17 1.89 -5.34
CA TRP A 30 -15.35 2.00 -4.13
C TRP A 30 -15.32 0.73 -3.29
N ILE A 31 -16.46 0.03 -3.18
CA ILE A 31 -16.59 -1.21 -2.39
C ILE A 31 -16.42 -2.49 -3.24
N LYS A 32 -16.31 -2.38 -4.56
CA LYS A 32 -16.18 -3.54 -5.44
C LYS A 32 -14.90 -4.32 -5.10
N PRO A 33 -14.97 -5.65 -4.88
CA PRO A 33 -13.80 -6.50 -4.75
C PRO A 33 -12.85 -6.37 -5.95
N TYR A 34 -11.56 -6.57 -5.71
CA TYR A 34 -10.58 -6.67 -6.77
C TYR A 34 -10.76 -7.99 -7.52
N ASP A 35 -10.40 -7.97 -8.81
CA ASP A 35 -10.28 -9.18 -9.61
C ASP A 35 -8.83 -9.67 -9.50
N LEU A 36 -8.55 -10.47 -8.47
CA LEU A 36 -7.21 -11.00 -8.21
C LEU A 36 -6.89 -12.12 -9.20
N PRO A 37 -5.65 -12.21 -9.71
CA PRO A 37 -5.29 -13.29 -10.61
C PRO A 37 -5.29 -14.63 -9.89
N LYS A 38 -5.55 -15.70 -10.64
CA LYS A 38 -5.44 -17.05 -10.10
C LYS A 38 -3.97 -17.44 -9.99
N LEU A 39 -3.57 -17.93 -8.83
CA LEU A 39 -2.24 -18.49 -8.65
C LEU A 39 -2.15 -19.87 -9.29
N ASP A 40 -1.01 -20.14 -9.93
CA ASP A 40 -0.66 -21.42 -10.58
C ASP A 40 0.71 -21.87 -10.07
N SER A 41 0.88 -23.18 -9.87
CA SER A 41 2.15 -23.78 -9.45
C SER A 41 3.28 -23.63 -10.49
N GLY A 42 2.97 -23.20 -11.71
CA GLY A 42 3.94 -22.92 -12.76
C GLY A 42 4.62 -21.55 -12.69
N LEU A 43 4.19 -20.66 -11.78
CA LEU A 43 4.75 -19.32 -11.62
C LEU A 43 6.10 -19.37 -10.88
N SER A 44 7.02 -18.52 -11.33
CA SER A 44 8.38 -18.39 -10.80
C SER A 44 8.53 -17.17 -9.88
N ILE A 45 9.65 -17.10 -9.16
CA ILE A 45 10.01 -15.94 -8.34
C ILE A 45 10.10 -14.63 -9.16
N GLN A 46 10.45 -14.72 -10.45
CA GLN A 46 10.48 -13.59 -11.36
C GLN A 46 9.07 -13.10 -11.72
N ASP A 47 8.10 -14.01 -11.86
CA ASP A 47 6.71 -13.66 -12.15
C ASP A 47 6.08 -12.89 -10.97
N TYR A 48 6.50 -13.20 -9.74
CA TYR A 48 6.06 -12.48 -8.54
C TYR A 48 6.82 -11.17 -8.26
N LYS A 49 7.83 -10.83 -9.09
CA LYS A 49 8.76 -9.71 -8.87
C LYS A 49 9.51 -9.78 -7.54
N LEU A 50 10.03 -10.96 -7.22
CA LEU A 50 10.74 -11.25 -5.97
C LEU A 50 12.24 -11.57 -6.14
N ASP A 51 12.76 -11.54 -7.37
CA ASP A 51 14.17 -11.77 -7.71
C ASP A 51 15.00 -10.47 -7.56
N PHE A 52 15.19 -9.99 -6.32
CA PHE A 52 15.97 -8.76 -6.01
C PHE A 52 17.49 -8.94 -6.19
N LYS A 53 17.92 -9.67 -7.22
CA LYS A 53 19.34 -9.97 -7.47
C LYS A 53 20.12 -8.70 -7.81
N LEU A 54 19.55 -7.82 -8.63
CA LEU A 54 20.17 -6.55 -9.00
C LEU A 54 20.45 -5.70 -7.74
N GLU A 55 19.47 -5.58 -6.86
CA GLU A 55 19.57 -4.80 -5.63
C GLU A 55 20.61 -5.39 -4.67
N LYS A 56 20.67 -6.72 -4.56
CA LYS A 56 21.65 -7.42 -3.72
C LYS A 56 23.08 -7.28 -4.23
N GLU A 57 23.28 -7.20 -5.54
CA GLU A 57 24.60 -6.99 -6.17
C GLU A 57 25.00 -5.50 -6.22
N THR A 58 24.05 -4.59 -5.99
CA THR A 58 24.30 -3.14 -5.99
C THR A 58 25.06 -2.73 -4.73
N PRO A 59 26.19 -1.99 -4.87
CA PRO A 59 26.94 -1.51 -3.71
C PRO A 59 26.06 -0.65 -2.79
N PRO A 60 26.27 -0.71 -1.46
CA PRO A 60 25.58 0.17 -0.53
C PRO A 60 25.73 1.63 -0.93
N VAL A 61 24.61 2.37 -0.89
CA VAL A 61 24.62 3.79 -1.23
C VAL A 61 25.46 4.55 -0.22
N ASN A 62 26.48 5.26 -0.69
CA ASN A 62 27.29 6.13 0.14
C ASN A 62 26.42 7.28 0.70
N SER A 63 26.47 7.51 2.01
CA SER A 63 25.74 8.60 2.68
C SER A 63 26.10 9.98 2.13
N GLU A 64 27.30 10.13 1.57
CA GLU A 64 27.79 11.40 0.99
C GLU A 64 27.22 11.72 -0.40
N LEU A 65 26.57 10.77 -1.08
CA LEU A 65 25.94 11.07 -2.37
C LEU A 65 24.82 12.10 -2.18
N THR A 66 24.78 13.10 -3.04
CA THR A 66 23.71 14.11 -3.06
C THR A 66 22.44 13.56 -3.71
N ASN A 67 21.29 14.17 -3.43
CA ASN A 67 20.02 13.82 -4.09
C ASN A 67 20.10 13.93 -5.62
N ARG A 68 20.93 14.85 -6.14
CA ARG A 68 21.19 15.00 -7.58
C ARG A 68 21.96 13.82 -8.14
N GLU A 69 23.01 13.37 -7.45
CA GLU A 69 23.80 12.20 -7.89
C GLU A 69 22.97 10.92 -7.81
N LEU A 70 22.11 10.78 -6.80
CA LEU A 70 21.15 9.67 -6.75
C LEU A 70 20.17 9.69 -7.92
N LEU A 71 19.63 10.87 -8.27
CA LEU A 71 18.77 11.00 -9.44
C LEU A 71 19.50 10.65 -10.74
N ASP A 72 20.77 11.03 -10.87
CA ASP A 72 21.56 10.68 -12.05
C ASP A 72 21.80 9.16 -12.13
N LEU A 73 21.95 8.46 -11.00
CA LEU A 73 22.01 6.99 -10.95
C LEU A 73 20.67 6.34 -11.31
N ILE A 74 19.55 6.87 -10.80
CA ILE A 74 18.20 6.40 -11.15
C ILE A 74 17.95 6.55 -12.66
N LYS A 75 18.34 7.67 -13.27
CA LYS A 75 18.21 7.88 -14.72
C LYS A 75 19.05 6.91 -15.56
N GLN A 76 20.17 6.43 -15.02
CA GLN A 76 21.03 5.46 -15.70
C GLN A 76 20.52 4.03 -15.53
N SER A 77 19.88 3.73 -14.40
CA SER A 77 19.39 2.40 -14.02
C SER A 77 18.02 2.50 -13.34
N PRO A 78 16.94 2.80 -14.09
CA PRO A 78 15.62 3.06 -13.51
C PRO A 78 15.00 1.84 -12.82
N ASP A 79 15.39 0.63 -13.22
CA ASP A 79 14.94 -0.64 -12.63
C ASP A 79 15.74 -1.03 -11.37
N ASN A 80 16.73 -0.23 -10.95
CA ASN A 80 17.47 -0.50 -9.73
C ASN A 80 16.79 0.18 -8.54
N LEU A 81 16.02 -0.60 -7.77
CA LEU A 81 15.24 -0.10 -6.64
C LEU A 81 16.09 0.49 -5.51
N VAL A 82 17.40 0.17 -5.44
CA VAL A 82 18.29 0.69 -4.39
C VAL A 82 18.35 2.22 -4.40
N TYR A 83 18.56 2.80 -5.58
CA TYR A 83 18.75 4.25 -5.69
C TYR A 83 17.45 5.02 -5.51
N SER A 84 16.35 4.55 -6.11
CA SER A 84 15.04 5.18 -5.99
C SER A 84 14.50 5.08 -4.56
N THR A 85 14.67 3.94 -3.89
CA THR A 85 14.30 3.78 -2.46
C THR A 85 15.11 4.70 -1.56
N GLU A 86 16.44 4.78 -1.75
CA GLU A 86 17.26 5.66 -0.91
C GLU A 86 16.89 7.13 -1.11
N LEU A 87 16.68 7.57 -2.35
CA LEU A 87 16.24 8.94 -2.63
C LEU A 87 14.85 9.21 -2.03
N ARG A 88 13.89 8.29 -2.19
CA ARG A 88 12.53 8.40 -1.62
C ARG A 88 12.59 8.57 -0.11
N LEU A 89 13.32 7.69 0.59
CA LEU A 89 13.41 7.73 2.05
C LEU A 89 14.12 8.99 2.55
N ARG A 90 15.17 9.47 1.88
CA ARG A 90 15.82 10.75 2.20
C ARG A 90 14.85 11.92 2.07
N MET A 91 14.19 12.03 0.92
CA MET A 91 13.26 13.12 0.66
C MET A 91 12.04 13.03 1.59
N SER A 92 11.56 11.83 1.92
CA SER A 92 10.47 11.66 2.90
C SER A 92 10.89 12.11 4.30
N ARG A 93 12.12 11.82 4.76
CA ARG A 93 12.65 12.33 6.04
C ARG A 93 12.79 13.86 6.05
N GLU A 94 13.07 14.44 4.89
CA GLU A 94 13.16 15.89 4.68
C GLU A 94 11.80 16.56 4.44
N SER A 95 10.68 15.81 4.54
CA SER A 95 9.31 16.29 4.26
C SER A 95 9.13 16.80 2.82
N GLN A 96 9.80 16.14 1.87
CA GLN A 96 9.78 16.44 0.43
C GLN A 96 9.29 15.28 -0.47
N PRO A 97 8.27 14.47 -0.09
CA PRO A 97 7.80 13.36 -0.94
C PRO A 97 7.22 13.83 -2.28
N GLU A 98 6.57 15.01 -2.35
CA GLU A 98 6.09 15.57 -3.62
C GLU A 98 7.22 15.88 -4.59
N GLN A 99 8.32 16.43 -4.07
CA GLN A 99 9.48 16.73 -4.90
C GLN A 99 10.11 15.43 -5.43
N PHE A 100 10.10 14.33 -4.66
CA PHE A 100 10.52 13.03 -5.16
C PHE A 100 9.66 12.60 -6.36
N ILE A 101 8.34 12.73 -6.26
CA ILE A 101 7.40 12.37 -7.33
C ILE A 101 7.65 13.22 -8.58
N ASP A 102 7.87 14.53 -8.42
CA ASP A 102 8.21 15.44 -9.52
C ASP A 102 9.53 15.07 -10.21
N LEU A 103 10.50 14.54 -9.46
CA LEU A 103 11.75 14.04 -10.02
C LEU A 103 11.53 12.72 -10.77
N MET A 104 10.72 11.80 -10.24
CA MET A 104 10.42 10.53 -10.90
C MET A 104 9.64 10.71 -12.21
N ASN A 105 8.83 11.76 -12.33
CA ASN A 105 8.17 12.15 -13.59
C ASN A 105 9.16 12.56 -14.71
N GLN A 106 10.45 12.75 -14.39
CA GLN A 106 11.52 13.09 -15.33
C GLN A 106 12.45 11.91 -15.64
N VAL A 107 12.17 10.74 -15.06
CA VAL A 107 12.89 9.49 -15.30
C VAL A 107 12.11 8.66 -16.33
N GLU A 108 12.78 7.76 -17.04
CA GLU A 108 12.10 6.74 -17.84
C GLU A 108 11.11 5.97 -16.96
N LEU A 109 9.86 5.85 -17.42
CA LEU A 109 8.81 5.20 -16.65
C LEU A 109 8.95 3.69 -16.78
N THR A 110 9.37 3.05 -15.69
CA THR A 110 9.42 1.59 -15.57
C THR A 110 8.52 1.13 -14.43
N PRO A 111 8.14 -0.17 -14.36
CA PRO A 111 7.34 -0.71 -13.26
C PRO A 111 7.89 -0.36 -11.87
N ASP A 112 9.21 -0.38 -11.72
CA ASP A 112 9.89 -0.06 -10.45
C ASP A 112 9.82 1.43 -10.10
N ILE A 113 9.90 2.31 -11.10
CA ILE A 113 9.67 3.76 -10.90
C ILE A 113 8.21 4.03 -10.51
N VAL A 114 7.24 3.38 -11.16
CA VAL A 114 5.81 3.48 -10.82
C VAL A 114 5.56 3.03 -9.39
N LEU A 115 6.11 1.88 -8.99
CA LEU A 115 6.02 1.38 -7.62
C LEU A 115 6.58 2.40 -6.61
N GLN A 116 7.71 3.03 -6.90
CA GLN A 116 8.31 4.02 -6.01
C GLN A 116 7.50 5.31 -5.91
N GLN A 117 6.89 5.77 -7.00
CA GLN A 117 5.95 6.89 -6.96
C GLN A 117 4.72 6.55 -6.10
N ALA A 118 4.18 5.34 -6.26
CA ALA A 118 3.06 4.87 -5.45
C ALA A 118 3.42 4.78 -3.97
N LEU A 119 4.62 4.28 -3.62
CA LEU A 119 5.12 4.22 -2.26
C LEU A 119 5.38 5.62 -1.67
N ALA A 120 5.88 6.56 -2.47
CA ALA A 120 6.04 7.95 -2.01
C ALA A 120 4.71 8.59 -1.63
N TYR A 121 3.63 8.31 -2.39
CA TYR A 121 2.29 8.70 -1.97
C TYR A 121 1.85 7.97 -0.69
N VAL A 122 2.14 6.67 -0.53
CA VAL A 122 1.87 5.94 0.71
C VAL A 122 2.59 6.59 1.90
N ASP A 123 3.82 7.06 1.72
CA ASP A 123 4.58 7.79 2.74
C ASP A 123 3.88 9.11 3.14
N THR A 124 3.23 9.79 2.20
CA THR A 124 2.46 11.02 2.52
C THR A 124 1.20 10.74 3.35
N LEU A 125 0.62 9.54 3.26
CA LEU A 125 -0.54 9.16 4.08
C LEU A 125 -0.20 9.09 5.57
N GLN A 126 1.10 9.13 5.89
CA GLN A 126 1.64 9.15 7.24
C GLN A 126 1.74 10.55 7.83
N ASP A 127 1.47 11.62 7.07
CA ASP A 127 1.54 13.00 7.54
C ASP A 127 0.26 13.39 8.30
N LEU A 128 0.41 13.76 9.59
CA LEU A 128 -0.71 14.17 10.46
C LEU A 128 -1.24 15.57 10.11
N ASP A 129 -0.41 16.40 9.48
CA ASP A 129 -0.81 17.74 9.04
C ASP A 129 -1.61 17.69 7.73
N LEU A 130 -1.71 16.51 7.10
CA LEU A 130 -2.47 16.30 5.89
C LEU A 130 -3.97 16.28 6.21
N GLY A 131 -4.68 17.32 5.76
CA GLY A 131 -6.15 17.34 5.85
C GLY A 131 -6.78 16.17 5.09
N THR A 132 -7.93 15.68 5.57
CA THR A 132 -8.64 14.50 5.02
C THR A 132 -8.83 14.54 3.50
N ALA A 133 -9.07 15.72 2.92
CA ALA A 133 -9.21 15.87 1.48
C ALA A 133 -7.90 15.59 0.71
N ALA A 134 -6.78 16.10 1.21
CA ALA A 134 -5.47 15.88 0.61
C ALA A 134 -5.04 14.41 0.78
N LEU A 135 -5.31 13.81 1.94
CA LEU A 135 -5.09 12.37 2.17
C LEU A 135 -5.86 11.51 1.17
N GLY A 136 -7.15 11.81 0.97
CA GLY A 136 -7.95 11.08 -0.01
C GLY A 136 -7.44 11.21 -1.44
N GLN A 137 -6.93 12.39 -1.82
CA GLN A 137 -6.31 12.61 -3.13
C GLN A 137 -5.02 11.81 -3.28
N LYS A 138 -4.10 11.87 -2.31
CA LYS A 138 -2.82 11.15 -2.35
C LYS A 138 -3.03 9.64 -2.39
N SER A 139 -3.96 9.14 -1.58
CA SER A 139 -4.34 7.74 -1.58
C SER A 139 -4.87 7.31 -2.95
N ALA A 140 -5.79 8.08 -3.54
CA ALA A 140 -6.33 7.79 -4.87
C ALA A 140 -5.25 7.82 -5.97
N GLN A 141 -4.27 8.73 -5.90
CA GLN A 141 -3.14 8.78 -6.82
C GLN A 141 -2.27 7.51 -6.71
N SER A 142 -1.95 7.08 -5.49
CA SER A 142 -1.22 5.83 -5.25
C SER A 142 -1.99 4.60 -5.76
N ILE A 143 -3.28 4.48 -5.45
CA ILE A 143 -4.12 3.37 -5.95
C ILE A 143 -4.17 3.37 -7.47
N HIS A 144 -4.28 4.53 -8.11
CA HIS A 144 -4.34 4.60 -9.57
C HIS A 144 -3.06 4.04 -10.21
N LEU A 145 -1.88 4.46 -9.73
CA LEU A 145 -0.60 3.94 -10.20
C LEU A 145 -0.48 2.43 -9.99
N LEU A 146 -0.92 1.93 -8.83
CA LEU A 146 -0.86 0.51 -8.49
C LEU A 146 -1.86 -0.32 -9.29
N ASP A 147 -3.05 0.21 -9.58
CA ASP A 147 -4.04 -0.44 -10.43
C ASP A 147 -3.53 -0.54 -11.88
N GLU A 148 -2.86 0.49 -12.39
CA GLU A 148 -2.22 0.43 -13.72
C GLU A 148 -1.10 -0.60 -13.74
N LEU A 149 -0.20 -0.57 -12.75
CA LEU A 149 0.88 -1.54 -12.61
C LEU A 149 0.36 -2.99 -12.54
N LEU A 150 -0.64 -3.25 -11.71
CA LEU A 150 -1.25 -4.58 -11.55
C LEU A 150 -2.11 -5.00 -12.74
N SER A 151 -2.52 -4.06 -13.61
CA SER A 151 -3.20 -4.42 -14.86
C SER A 151 -2.24 -5.00 -15.89
N GLU A 152 -0.97 -4.57 -15.87
CA GLU A 152 0.09 -5.05 -16.75
C GLU A 152 0.84 -6.24 -16.15
N ASP A 153 1.04 -6.23 -14.84
CA ASP A 153 1.78 -7.23 -14.08
C ASP A 153 0.98 -7.68 -12.84
N PRO A 154 -0.05 -8.52 -13.04
CA PRO A 154 -1.01 -8.84 -12.00
C PRO A 154 -0.44 -9.67 -10.86
N TYR A 155 0.74 -10.28 -11.01
CA TYR A 155 1.37 -11.11 -9.99
C TYR A 155 2.40 -10.36 -9.13
N ASN A 156 2.56 -9.05 -9.34
CA ASN A 156 3.55 -8.22 -8.64
C ASN A 156 3.25 -8.11 -7.13
N VAL A 157 3.94 -8.92 -6.32
CA VAL A 157 3.73 -8.99 -4.87
C VAL A 157 4.04 -7.66 -4.16
N PRO A 158 5.15 -6.94 -4.48
CA PRO A 158 5.40 -5.61 -3.93
C PRO A 158 4.27 -4.60 -4.21
N ALA A 159 3.68 -4.62 -5.41
CA ALA A 159 2.57 -3.74 -5.77
C ALA A 159 1.28 -4.07 -5.01
N HIS A 160 0.94 -5.37 -4.87
CA HIS A 160 -0.15 -5.81 -4.01
C HIS A 160 0.05 -5.35 -2.56
N TYR A 161 1.24 -5.56 -2.01
CA TYR A 161 1.58 -5.11 -0.66
C TYR A 161 1.39 -3.59 -0.50
N ALA A 162 1.92 -2.79 -1.42
CA ALA A 162 1.78 -1.33 -1.40
C ALA A 162 0.30 -0.89 -1.49
N ARG A 163 -0.51 -1.53 -2.34
CA ARG A 163 -1.95 -1.23 -2.47
C ARG A 163 -2.72 -1.63 -1.22
N GLY A 164 -2.33 -2.75 -0.60
CA GLY A 164 -2.83 -3.19 0.70
C GLY A 164 -2.57 -2.16 1.79
N LEU A 165 -1.32 -1.68 1.91
CA LEU A 165 -0.94 -0.65 2.89
C LEU A 165 -1.73 0.64 2.71
N ASN A 166 -1.84 1.12 1.47
CA ASN A 166 -2.62 2.32 1.16
C ASN A 166 -4.08 2.19 1.64
N ASN A 167 -4.72 1.05 1.40
CA ASN A 167 -6.08 0.79 1.86
C ASN A 167 -6.17 0.63 3.39
N LEU A 168 -5.15 0.07 4.04
CA LEU A 168 -5.12 -0.16 5.48
C LEU A 168 -5.12 1.14 6.29
N TYR A 169 -4.55 2.24 5.78
CA TYR A 169 -4.46 3.51 6.51
C TYR A 169 -5.76 4.33 6.58
N TRP A 170 -6.78 3.94 5.82
CA TRP A 170 -8.08 4.60 5.91
C TRP A 170 -8.80 4.23 7.22
N PRO A 171 -9.45 5.17 7.91
CA PRO A 171 -10.30 4.88 9.06
C PRO A 171 -11.37 3.83 8.72
N GLN A 172 -11.78 3.04 9.71
CA GLN A 172 -12.72 1.93 9.52
C GLN A 172 -14.04 2.36 8.86
N GLY A 173 -14.55 3.55 9.23
CA GLY A 173 -15.80 4.10 8.69
C GLY A 173 -15.83 4.33 7.17
N LEU A 174 -14.69 4.24 6.49
CA LEU A 174 -14.56 4.41 5.04
C LEU A 174 -14.43 3.08 4.28
N GLN A 175 -14.55 1.94 4.98
CA GLN A 175 -14.74 0.60 4.43
C GLN A 175 -13.66 0.19 3.40
N ARG A 176 -12.38 0.41 3.74
CA ARG A 176 -11.22 0.01 2.91
C ARG A 176 -10.49 -1.22 3.41
N ALA A 177 -10.79 -1.67 4.62
CA ALA A 177 -10.15 -2.84 5.22
C ALA A 177 -10.29 -4.08 4.33
N ASP A 178 -11.48 -4.35 3.76
CA ASP A 178 -11.70 -5.50 2.86
C ASP A 178 -10.81 -5.50 1.61
N LYS A 179 -10.44 -4.31 1.10
CA LYS A 179 -9.50 -4.18 -0.02
C LYS A 179 -8.07 -4.50 0.41
N ALA A 180 -7.68 -4.05 1.60
CA ALA A 180 -6.39 -4.41 2.18
C ALA A 180 -6.30 -5.92 2.46
N VAL A 181 -7.36 -6.52 3.02
CA VAL A 181 -7.48 -7.98 3.24
C VAL A 181 -7.25 -8.75 1.95
N GLN A 182 -7.87 -8.34 0.83
CA GLN A 182 -7.69 -9.00 -0.47
C GLN A 182 -6.24 -8.98 -0.96
N ASP A 183 -5.59 -7.81 -0.93
CA ASP A 183 -4.21 -7.67 -1.39
C ASP A 183 -3.22 -8.45 -0.50
N PHE A 184 -3.38 -8.41 0.83
CA PHE A 184 -2.51 -9.17 1.72
C PHE A 184 -2.79 -10.69 1.69
N ALA A 185 -4.04 -11.11 1.51
CA ALA A 185 -4.38 -12.52 1.32
C ALA A 185 -3.72 -13.08 0.05
N PHE A 186 -3.66 -12.29 -1.03
CA PHE A 186 -2.90 -12.65 -2.22
C PHE A 186 -1.42 -12.87 -1.89
N CYS A 187 -0.77 -11.92 -1.20
CA CYS A 187 0.64 -12.06 -0.82
C CYS A 187 0.92 -13.29 0.04
N ILE A 188 0.05 -13.60 1.01
CA ILE A 188 0.17 -14.81 1.86
C ILE A 188 -0.02 -16.07 1.03
N ALA A 189 -0.97 -16.08 0.08
CA ALA A 189 -1.19 -17.23 -0.78
C ALA A 189 0.03 -17.53 -1.67
N VAL A 190 0.75 -16.49 -2.13
CA VAL A 190 2.03 -16.66 -2.85
C VAL A 190 3.08 -17.33 -1.96
N GLU A 191 3.28 -16.85 -0.73
CA GLU A 191 4.23 -17.46 0.22
C GLU A 191 3.86 -18.91 0.54
N GLN A 192 2.57 -19.23 0.69
CA GLN A 192 2.13 -20.59 0.98
C GLN A 192 2.32 -21.55 -0.19
N MET A 193 2.28 -21.05 -1.43
CA MET A 193 2.49 -21.87 -2.62
C MET A 193 3.95 -22.22 -2.84
N ASP A 194 4.87 -21.32 -2.50
CA ASP A 194 6.29 -21.60 -2.50
C ASP A 194 6.97 -21.04 -1.24
N PRO A 195 6.95 -21.81 -0.13
CA PRO A 195 7.58 -21.42 1.12
C PRO A 195 9.11 -21.31 1.03
N SER A 196 9.73 -21.70 -0.10
CA SER A 196 11.17 -21.56 -0.31
C SER A 196 11.56 -20.14 -0.75
N ILE A 197 10.59 -19.30 -1.15
CA ILE A 197 10.83 -17.92 -1.52
C ILE A 197 11.27 -17.13 -0.29
N ASP A 198 12.54 -16.72 -0.32
CA ASP A 198 13.12 -15.89 0.72
C ASP A 198 12.82 -14.40 0.49
N PHE A 199 11.80 -13.88 1.18
CA PHE A 199 11.37 -12.49 1.07
C PHE A 199 11.17 -11.86 2.45
N ALA A 200 11.82 -10.70 2.66
CA ALA A 200 12.00 -10.12 4.00
C ALA A 200 10.72 -9.56 4.61
N PHE A 201 9.69 -9.35 3.79
CA PHE A 201 8.42 -8.74 4.18
C PHE A 201 7.36 -9.75 4.61
N TRP A 202 7.63 -11.06 4.58
CA TRP A 202 6.63 -12.02 5.02
C TRP A 202 6.11 -11.74 6.44
N PRO A 203 6.95 -11.43 7.45
CA PRO A 203 6.46 -11.04 8.77
C PRO A 203 5.56 -9.80 8.76
N ASP A 204 5.93 -8.77 8.00
CA ASP A 204 5.14 -7.54 7.87
C ASP A 204 3.81 -7.77 7.15
N ILE A 205 3.77 -8.67 6.17
CA ILE A 205 2.57 -9.04 5.43
C ILE A 205 1.60 -9.77 6.36
N TYR A 206 2.07 -10.73 7.17
CA TYR A 206 1.24 -11.40 8.17
C TYR A 206 0.70 -10.41 9.21
N THR A 207 1.55 -9.50 9.68
CA THR A 207 1.17 -8.42 10.61
C THR A 207 0.06 -7.56 10.00
N ALA A 208 0.29 -7.02 8.80
CA ALA A 208 -0.65 -6.14 8.11
C ALA A 208 -1.95 -6.85 7.71
N PHE A 209 -1.90 -8.13 7.37
CA PHE A 209 -3.08 -8.94 7.07
C PHE A 209 -3.99 -9.09 8.29
N GLY A 210 -3.43 -9.49 9.43
CA GLY A 210 -4.21 -9.61 10.65
C GLY A 210 -4.72 -8.24 11.14
N ASP A 211 -3.91 -7.18 11.00
CA ASP A 211 -4.35 -5.81 11.30
C ASP A 211 -5.55 -5.40 10.42
N ALA A 212 -5.52 -5.75 9.13
CA ALA A 212 -6.60 -5.47 8.19
C ALA A 212 -7.88 -6.25 8.53
N LEU A 213 -7.76 -7.52 8.93
CA LEU A 213 -8.90 -8.36 9.37
C LEU A 213 -9.55 -7.82 10.64
N VAL A 214 -8.76 -7.50 11.67
CA VAL A 214 -9.27 -6.87 12.90
C VAL A 214 -9.99 -5.56 12.58
N LYS A 215 -9.43 -4.74 11.69
CA LYS A 215 -10.04 -3.48 11.26
C LYS A 215 -11.30 -3.68 10.42
N ALA A 216 -11.43 -4.81 9.69
CA ALA A 216 -12.65 -5.21 9.00
C ALA A 216 -13.74 -5.71 9.97
N GLY A 217 -13.36 -6.07 11.20
CA GLY A 217 -14.25 -6.61 12.24
C GLY A 217 -14.08 -8.11 12.47
N ASP A 218 -13.25 -8.78 11.68
CA ASP A 218 -12.95 -10.22 11.75
C ASP A 218 -11.78 -10.46 12.73
N VAL A 219 -11.99 -10.12 14.00
CA VAL A 219 -10.93 -10.11 15.03
C VAL A 219 -10.32 -11.50 15.23
N SER A 220 -11.15 -12.55 15.27
CA SER A 220 -10.72 -13.94 15.46
C SER A 220 -9.81 -14.42 14.31
N GLU A 221 -10.19 -14.10 13.08
CA GLU A 221 -9.44 -14.40 11.87
C GLU A 221 -8.11 -13.63 11.86
N GLY A 222 -8.12 -12.35 12.25
CA GLY A 222 -6.92 -11.52 12.34
C GLY A 222 -5.90 -12.06 13.35
N MET A 223 -6.37 -12.46 14.54
CA MET A 223 -5.53 -13.12 15.54
C MET A 223 -5.00 -14.46 15.06
N THR A 224 -5.80 -15.22 14.30
CA THR A 224 -5.37 -16.49 13.69
C THR A 224 -4.23 -16.25 12.69
N ALA A 225 -4.35 -15.22 11.84
CA ALA A 225 -3.30 -14.84 10.90
C ALA A 225 -2.00 -14.45 11.61
N TRP A 226 -2.06 -13.66 12.69
CA TRP A 226 -0.87 -13.31 13.46
C TRP A 226 -0.20 -14.52 14.10
N LYS A 227 -0.97 -15.45 14.67
CA LYS A 227 -0.43 -16.71 15.23
C LYS A 227 0.27 -17.55 14.17
N GLN A 228 -0.34 -17.70 12.99
CA GLN A 228 0.29 -18.39 11.86
C GLN A 228 1.59 -17.70 11.40
N GLY A 229 1.59 -16.37 11.35
CA GLY A 229 2.79 -15.59 11.05
C GLY A 229 3.89 -15.82 12.09
N PHE A 230 3.56 -15.75 13.38
CA PHE A 230 4.52 -15.94 14.46
C PHE A 230 5.08 -17.37 14.52
N GLU A 231 4.27 -18.39 14.24
CA GLU A 231 4.74 -19.78 14.11
C GLU A 231 5.83 -19.93 13.03
N LYS A 232 5.73 -19.16 11.93
CA LYS A 232 6.72 -19.16 10.84
C LYS A 232 7.91 -18.25 11.11
N TYR A 233 7.69 -17.12 11.77
CA TYR A 233 8.68 -16.06 12.02
C TYR A 233 8.75 -15.73 13.52
N PRO A 234 9.24 -16.66 14.36
CA PRO A 234 9.19 -16.53 15.81
C PRO A 234 10.11 -15.43 16.38
N ASP A 235 11.06 -14.95 15.58
CA ASP A 235 11.97 -13.87 15.97
C ASP A 235 11.39 -12.46 15.68
N ASP A 236 10.24 -12.38 15.00
CA ASP A 236 9.59 -11.10 14.70
C ASP A 236 8.84 -10.55 15.92
N GLN A 237 9.27 -9.39 16.41
CA GLN A 237 8.74 -8.78 17.62
C GLN A 237 7.27 -8.33 17.46
N ALA A 238 6.88 -7.83 16.28
CA ALA A 238 5.53 -7.33 16.05
C ALA A 238 4.50 -8.46 16.01
N LEU A 239 4.88 -9.59 15.41
CA LEU A 239 4.09 -10.83 15.43
C LEU A 239 4.04 -11.47 16.82
N SER A 240 5.14 -11.44 17.57
CA SER A 240 5.17 -11.96 18.95
C SER A 240 4.14 -11.26 19.85
N GLU A 241 4.13 -9.91 19.85
CA GLU A 241 3.13 -9.12 20.62
C GLU A 241 1.70 -9.49 20.22
N ARG A 242 1.45 -9.60 18.92
CA ARG A 242 0.12 -9.88 18.35
C ARG A 242 -0.36 -11.31 18.55
N ALA A 243 0.54 -12.29 18.55
CA ALA A 243 0.18 -13.71 18.72
C ALA A 243 -0.28 -14.04 20.14
N GLU A 244 0.20 -13.27 21.14
CA GLU A 244 -0.16 -13.40 22.55
C GLU A 244 -1.44 -12.65 22.93
N ALA A 245 -1.86 -11.67 22.11
CA ALA A 245 -2.99 -10.81 22.38
C ALA A 245 -4.33 -11.59 22.50
N ASP A 246 -5.21 -11.13 23.39
CA ASP A 246 -6.64 -11.46 23.35
C ASP A 246 -7.43 -10.54 22.39
N GLU A 247 -8.75 -10.73 22.26
CA GLU A 247 -9.57 -9.93 21.34
C GLU A 247 -9.58 -8.42 21.69
N THR A 248 -9.51 -8.07 22.98
CA THR A 248 -9.50 -6.66 23.40
C THR A 248 -8.14 -6.05 23.11
N GLU A 249 -7.07 -6.76 23.42
CA GLU A 249 -5.69 -6.35 23.14
C GLU A 249 -5.45 -6.23 21.63
N ALA A 250 -5.98 -7.16 20.82
CA ALA A 250 -5.91 -7.12 19.36
C ALA A 250 -6.51 -5.83 18.80
N TYR A 251 -7.69 -5.43 19.28
CA TYR A 251 -8.32 -4.18 18.87
C TYR A 251 -7.47 -2.96 19.25
N GLU A 252 -6.95 -2.92 20.47
CA GLU A 252 -6.13 -1.79 20.95
C GLU A 252 -4.79 -1.70 20.22
N ILE A 253 -4.13 -2.83 19.91
CA ILE A 253 -2.91 -2.86 19.09
C ILE A 253 -3.20 -2.24 17.71
N VAL A 254 -4.26 -2.66 17.04
CA VAL A 254 -4.59 -2.16 15.69
C VAL A 254 -5.03 -0.70 15.74
N LYS A 255 -5.77 -0.29 16.78
CA LYS A 255 -6.11 1.11 17.01
C LYS A 255 -4.88 1.99 17.19
N ARG A 256 -3.92 1.54 18.00
CA ARG A 256 -2.65 2.23 18.26
C ARG A 256 -1.77 2.33 17.01
N ASP A 257 -1.62 1.22 16.29
CA ASP A 257 -0.62 1.11 15.22
C ASP A 257 -1.15 1.52 13.84
N ARG A 258 -2.46 1.38 13.61
CA ARG A 258 -3.10 1.61 12.29
C ARG A 258 -4.21 2.65 12.28
N GLY A 259 -4.70 3.05 13.44
CA GLY A 259 -5.86 3.93 13.58
C GLY A 259 -7.15 3.24 13.14
N ILE A 260 -8.05 2.97 14.06
CA ILE A 260 -9.40 2.45 13.74
C ILE A 260 -10.39 3.61 13.64
N ASP A 261 -10.45 4.41 14.71
CA ASP A 261 -11.41 5.49 14.91
C ASP A 261 -11.00 6.82 14.24
N GLY A 262 -9.77 6.89 13.72
CA GLY A 262 -9.20 8.12 13.17
C GLY A 262 -7.93 7.86 12.38
N PHE A 263 -7.41 8.92 11.78
CA PHE A 263 -6.13 8.87 11.08
C PHE A 263 -4.99 8.76 12.10
N GLN A 264 -4.11 7.80 11.86
CA GLN A 264 -2.93 7.55 12.67
C GLN A 264 -1.74 7.46 11.73
N ARG A 265 -0.61 8.03 12.15
CA ARG A 265 0.65 7.88 11.44
C ARG A 265 1.17 6.45 11.66
N PRO A 266 1.26 5.62 10.62
CA PRO A 266 1.89 4.31 10.73
C PRO A 266 3.41 4.45 10.85
N ASP A 267 4.08 3.36 11.24
CA ASP A 267 5.54 3.30 11.23
C ASP A 267 6.08 3.50 9.80
N PRO A 268 6.96 4.49 9.55
CA PRO A 268 7.58 4.70 8.23
C PRO A 268 8.35 3.50 7.69
N ALA A 269 8.82 2.59 8.56
CA ALA A 269 9.57 1.41 8.15
C ALA A 269 8.73 0.41 7.32
N ILE A 270 7.40 0.48 7.39
CA ILE A 270 6.53 -0.47 6.71
C ILE A 270 6.52 -0.31 5.17
N SER A 271 6.84 0.88 4.66
CA SER A 271 7.03 1.12 3.22
C SER A 271 8.51 1.10 2.80
N ASP A 272 9.44 0.89 3.74
CA ASP A 272 10.88 0.82 3.45
C ASP A 272 11.23 -0.55 2.84
N ILE A 273 11.15 -0.61 1.52
CA ILE A 273 11.49 -1.83 0.77
C ILE A 273 12.99 -2.17 0.78
N SER A 274 13.85 -1.34 1.37
CA SER A 274 15.29 -1.63 1.39
C SER A 274 15.69 -2.84 2.24
N LYS A 275 14.81 -3.32 3.12
CA LYS A 275 15.02 -4.57 3.85
C LYS A 275 15.06 -5.82 2.96
N LEU A 276 14.66 -5.71 1.69
CA LEU A 276 14.76 -6.78 0.70
C LEU A 276 16.20 -7.12 0.31
N TRP A 277 17.11 -6.16 0.41
CA TRP A 277 18.52 -6.31 0.02
C TRP A 277 19.52 -5.95 1.11
N LYS A 278 19.11 -5.35 2.24
CA LYS A 278 20.00 -4.96 3.36
C LYS A 278 20.18 -6.03 4.45
N ARG A 279 20.14 -7.31 4.10
CA ARG A 279 20.27 -8.40 5.08
C ARG A 279 21.70 -8.71 5.48
#